data_AF-A0A9E0M055-F1
#
_entry.id   AF-A0A9E0M055-F1
#
_cell.length_a   1.000
_cell.length_b   1.000
_cell.length_c   1.000
_cell.angle_alpha   90.00
_cell.angle_beta   90.00
_cell.angle_gamma   90.00
#
_symmetry.space_group_name_H-M   'P 1'
#
loop_
_entity.id
_entity.type
_entity.pdbx_description
1 polymer ?
#
loop_
_entity_poly.entity_id
_entity_poly.type
_entity_poly.pdbx_seq_one_letter_code
_entity_poly.pdbx_strand_id
1 'polypeptide(L)'
;MSDSPAPPADRPKRPGRPAPPAPPEGPGRPGRPQKAAKPQTKYRRLVRCGSCCKQFDAGELAPGERFHCLCGALLEVPASAPQEAPVVRCAACGAPRAAGAVNCTFCAAPFALGEGARNTICPVCASRIGDRQRFCHACGSEIAPEGVVGERTEFSCPSCRPARPLSSRRIPDAATALAMLECGSCAGIWLGHTTFESLQQRARREVVAESLARPQAPVSAVPPGAARTAAPVAYRPCPVCQKLMIRRNFAGASGIVIDVCGTDGLWFDAAELDGVLAWIRAGGLGRSEARLAEERREAERRAARAKKELQDLEVEQSPERHWLDMLGSLVDFVLGAGRLR
;
A
#
# COMPACT_ATOMS: atom_id res chain seq x y z
N MET A 1 -101.69 13.73 -42.91
CA MET A 1 -100.88 12.61 -43.43
C MET A 1 -99.47 13.14 -43.64
N SER A 2 -98.46 12.92 -42.80
CA SER A 2 -98.36 11.99 -41.68
C SER A 2 -97.27 12.49 -40.71
N ASP A 3 -97.68 12.57 -39.46
CA ASP A 3 -96.99 12.51 -38.17
C ASP A 3 -95.45 12.47 -38.10
N SER A 4 -94.88 13.48 -37.44
CA SER A 4 -93.58 13.39 -36.76
C SER A 4 -93.81 13.00 -35.29
N PRO A 5 -93.07 12.03 -34.72
CA PRO A 5 -93.35 11.54 -33.38
C PRO A 5 -92.79 12.49 -32.30
N ALA A 6 -93.59 12.65 -31.23
CA ALA A 6 -93.29 13.40 -30.02
C ALA A 6 -92.14 12.76 -29.19
N PRO A 7 -91.42 13.54 -28.37
CA PRO A 7 -90.36 13.03 -27.49
C PRO A 7 -90.94 12.10 -26.39
N PRO A 8 -90.17 11.09 -25.94
CA PRO A 8 -90.65 10.15 -24.93
C PRO A 8 -90.83 10.82 -23.56
N ALA A 9 -91.97 10.53 -22.93
CA ALA A 9 -92.31 10.94 -21.58
C ALA A 9 -91.40 10.31 -20.51
N ASP A 10 -91.08 11.10 -19.49
CA ASP A 10 -90.30 10.70 -18.31
C ASP A 10 -90.93 9.49 -17.60
N ARG A 11 -90.15 8.41 -17.46
CA ARG A 11 -90.54 7.24 -16.66
C ARG A 11 -90.47 7.61 -15.16
N PRO A 12 -91.49 7.27 -14.35
CA PRO A 12 -91.40 7.42 -12.91
C PRO A 12 -90.29 6.50 -12.35
N LYS A 13 -89.37 7.07 -11.56
CA LYS A 13 -88.34 6.33 -10.81
C LYS A 13 -89.01 5.32 -9.88
N ARG A 14 -88.74 4.03 -10.10
CA ARG A 14 -89.07 2.95 -9.15
C ARG A 14 -88.39 3.25 -7.80
N PRO A 15 -89.07 3.08 -6.65
CA PRO A 15 -88.39 3.10 -5.36
C PRO A 15 -87.37 1.97 -5.31
N GLY A 16 -86.14 2.31 -4.93
CA GLY A 16 -85.03 1.39 -4.83
C GLY A 16 -85.33 0.26 -3.86
N ARG A 17 -85.05 -0.98 -4.29
CA ARG A 17 -85.12 -2.16 -3.44
C ARG A 17 -84.06 -2.02 -2.34
N PRO A 18 -84.35 -2.26 -1.05
CA PRO A 18 -83.33 -2.24 -0.01
C PRO A 18 -82.27 -3.30 -0.32
N ALA A 19 -81.00 -2.92 -0.13
CA ALA A 19 -79.86 -3.79 -0.36
C ALA A 19 -79.95 -5.03 0.53
N PRO A 20 -79.60 -6.23 0.03
CA PRO A 20 -79.51 -7.42 0.87
C PRO A 20 -78.42 -7.23 1.94
N PRO A 21 -78.58 -7.81 3.15
CA PRO A 21 -77.56 -7.75 4.18
C PRO A 21 -76.26 -8.39 3.69
N ALA A 22 -75.13 -7.77 4.07
CA ALA A 22 -73.81 -8.26 3.72
C ALA A 22 -73.61 -9.71 4.19
N PRO A 23 -73.00 -10.58 3.36
CA PRO A 23 -72.67 -11.93 3.78
C PRO A 23 -71.66 -11.88 4.94
N PRO A 24 -71.69 -12.87 5.87
CA PRO A 24 -70.73 -12.94 6.97
C PRO A 24 -69.31 -13.05 6.40
N GLU A 25 -68.38 -12.32 7.03
CA GLU A 25 -66.96 -12.30 6.69
C GLU A 25 -66.40 -13.74 6.75
N GLY A 26 -66.14 -14.31 5.57
CA GLY A 26 -65.41 -15.57 5.46
C GLY A 26 -63.97 -15.41 5.94
N PRO A 27 -63.29 -16.51 6.34
CA PRO A 27 -61.91 -16.45 6.79
C PRO A 27 -61.04 -15.79 5.72
N GLY A 28 -60.31 -14.76 6.14
CA GLY A 28 -59.56 -13.86 5.27
C GLY A 28 -58.72 -14.60 4.24
N ARG A 29 -58.77 -14.14 2.98
CA ARG A 29 -57.86 -14.59 1.93
C ARG A 29 -56.42 -14.56 2.48
N PRO A 30 -55.62 -15.62 2.30
CA PRO A 30 -54.22 -15.57 2.68
C PRO A 30 -53.59 -14.37 1.97
N GLY A 31 -53.01 -13.48 2.78
CA GLY A 31 -52.37 -12.27 2.32
C GLY A 31 -51.41 -12.58 1.19
N ARG A 32 -51.47 -11.78 0.12
CA ARG A 32 -50.50 -11.82 -0.98
C ARG A 32 -49.10 -11.94 -0.37
N PRO A 33 -48.28 -12.94 -0.72
CA PRO A 33 -46.96 -13.08 -0.15
C PRO A 33 -46.23 -11.75 -0.35
N GLN A 34 -45.81 -11.15 0.76
CA GLN A 34 -45.00 -9.94 0.72
C GLN A 34 -43.81 -10.27 -0.17
N LYS A 35 -43.66 -9.55 -1.29
CA LYS A 35 -42.47 -9.70 -2.14
C LYS A 35 -41.29 -9.52 -1.21
N ALA A 36 -40.50 -10.59 -1.03
CA ALA A 36 -39.26 -10.54 -0.27
C ALA A 36 -38.51 -9.29 -0.72
N ALA A 37 -38.14 -8.43 0.25
CA ALA A 37 -37.38 -7.23 -0.03
C ALA A 37 -36.18 -7.64 -0.90
N LYS A 38 -36.07 -7.07 -2.10
CA LYS A 38 -34.95 -7.35 -2.99
C LYS A 38 -33.66 -7.12 -2.19
N PRO A 39 -32.70 -8.06 -2.19
CA PRO A 39 -31.44 -7.85 -1.48
C PRO A 39 -30.85 -6.55 -2.00
N GLN A 40 -30.66 -5.57 -1.09
CA GLN A 40 -30.06 -4.31 -1.47
C GLN A 40 -28.65 -4.61 -1.96
N THR A 41 -28.40 -4.38 -3.25
CA THR A 41 -27.06 -4.53 -3.81
C THR A 41 -26.14 -3.60 -3.04
N LYS A 42 -25.23 -4.14 -2.23
CA LYS A 42 -24.29 -3.36 -1.44
C LYS A 42 -23.26 -2.77 -2.39
N TYR A 43 -23.42 -1.49 -2.72
CA TYR A 43 -22.46 -0.75 -3.52
C TYR A 43 -21.25 -0.38 -2.66
N ARG A 44 -20.04 -0.54 -3.21
CA ARG A 44 -18.81 0.10 -2.74
C ARG A 44 -18.98 1.62 -2.82
N ARG A 45 -18.95 2.31 -1.69
CA ARG A 45 -19.14 3.76 -1.62
C ARG A 45 -17.80 4.45 -1.47
N LEU A 46 -17.44 5.24 -2.47
CA LEU A 46 -16.25 6.06 -2.38
C LEU A 46 -16.58 7.42 -1.77
N VAL A 47 -15.67 7.94 -0.95
CA VAL A 47 -15.77 9.26 -0.31
C VAL A 47 -14.52 10.04 -0.66
N ARG A 48 -14.68 11.26 -1.18
CA ARG A 48 -13.56 12.16 -1.48
C ARG A 48 -13.44 13.22 -0.39
N CYS A 49 -12.22 13.41 0.12
CA CYS A 49 -11.93 14.50 1.03
C CYS A 49 -12.03 15.85 0.32
N GLY A 50 -12.83 16.78 0.86
CA GLY A 50 -12.92 18.14 0.33
C GLY A 50 -11.62 18.94 0.49
N SER A 51 -10.80 18.63 1.50
CA SER A 51 -9.57 19.38 1.79
C SER A 51 -8.36 18.92 0.98
N CYS A 52 -8.12 17.61 0.86
CA CYS A 52 -6.93 17.07 0.18
C CYS A 52 -7.25 16.21 -1.06
N CYS A 53 -8.52 16.10 -1.43
CA CYS A 53 -8.98 15.34 -2.60
C CYS A 53 -8.69 13.83 -2.60
N LYS A 54 -8.11 13.27 -1.52
CA LYS A 54 -7.94 11.82 -1.36
C LYS A 54 -9.29 11.11 -1.35
N GLN A 55 -9.32 9.92 -1.94
CA GLN A 55 -10.52 9.09 -2.06
C GLN A 55 -10.41 7.90 -1.11
N PHE A 56 -11.50 7.53 -0.47
CA PHE A 56 -11.57 6.44 0.49
C PHE A 56 -12.71 5.50 0.12
N ASP A 57 -12.47 4.20 0.24
CA ASP A 57 -13.47 3.17 0.14
C ASP A 57 -14.18 2.98 1.47
N ALA A 58 -15.33 3.62 1.64
CA ALA A 58 -16.18 3.52 2.82
C ALA A 58 -17.26 2.44 2.65
N GLY A 59 -17.04 1.41 1.82
CA GLY A 59 -18.01 0.33 1.60
C GLY A 59 -18.38 -0.46 2.87
N GLU A 60 -17.53 -0.44 3.90
CA GLU A 60 -17.78 -1.09 5.19
C GLU A 60 -18.56 -0.21 6.17
N LEU A 61 -18.62 1.10 5.95
CA LEU A 61 -19.29 2.07 6.83
C LEU A 61 -20.73 2.35 6.37
N ALA A 62 -21.64 2.56 7.31
CA ALA A 62 -23.00 3.00 7.02
C ALA A 62 -23.03 4.49 6.60
N PRO A 63 -24.02 4.92 5.78
CA PRO A 63 -24.25 6.34 5.53
C PRO A 63 -24.42 7.12 6.85
N GLY A 64 -23.81 8.30 6.93
CA GLY A 64 -23.78 9.12 8.14
C GLY A 64 -22.65 8.79 9.13
N GLU A 65 -21.99 7.62 9.00
CA GLU A 65 -20.79 7.34 9.79
C GLU A 65 -19.66 8.30 9.41
N ARG A 66 -18.79 8.59 10.39
CA ARG A 66 -17.70 9.56 10.24
C ARG A 66 -16.36 8.90 10.42
N PHE A 67 -15.40 9.32 9.61
CA PHE A 67 -14.02 8.86 9.70
C PHE A 67 -13.07 10.01 9.37
N HIS A 68 -11.82 9.91 9.82
CA HIS A 68 -10.82 10.91 9.52
C HIS A 68 -10.13 10.64 8.18
N CYS A 69 -9.99 11.69 7.37
CA CYS A 69 -9.03 11.71 6.29
C CYS A 69 -7.60 11.75 6.83
N LEU A 70 -6.63 11.28 6.05
CA LEU A 70 -5.19 11.45 6.33
C LEU A 70 -4.80 12.91 6.55
N CYS A 71 -5.38 13.87 5.83
CA CYS A 71 -5.09 15.29 6.06
C CYS A 71 -5.66 15.83 7.38
N GLY A 72 -6.41 15.01 8.12
CA GLY A 72 -7.01 15.34 9.41
C GLY A 72 -8.47 15.78 9.34
N ALA A 73 -9.00 16.06 8.14
CA ALA A 73 -10.41 16.41 7.95
C ALA A 73 -11.34 15.29 8.42
N LEU A 74 -12.43 15.62 9.11
CA LEU A 74 -13.49 14.67 9.43
C LEU A 74 -14.42 14.54 8.22
N LEU A 75 -14.59 13.32 7.72
CA LEU A 75 -15.43 12.98 6.57
C LEU A 75 -16.66 12.24 7.05
N GLU A 76 -17.78 12.44 6.36
CA GLU A 76 -19.04 11.73 6.60
C GLU A 76 -19.38 10.89 5.36
N VAL A 77 -19.82 9.65 5.59
CA VAL A 77 -20.19 8.74 4.50
C VAL A 77 -21.50 9.22 3.87
N PRO A 78 -21.51 9.56 2.56
CA PRO A 78 -22.69 10.13 1.94
C PRO A 78 -23.79 9.08 1.77
N ALA A 79 -25.04 9.52 1.94
CA ALA A 79 -26.24 8.72 1.64
C ALA A 79 -26.58 8.69 0.13
N SER A 80 -25.60 8.96 -0.75
CA SER A 80 -25.82 9.21 -2.18
C SER A 80 -26.53 8.03 -2.86
N ALA A 81 -27.68 8.31 -3.48
CA ALA A 81 -28.37 7.37 -4.34
C ALA A 81 -27.59 7.17 -5.66
N PRO A 82 -27.37 5.93 -6.11
CA PRO A 82 -26.63 5.65 -7.34
C PRO A 82 -27.34 6.25 -8.55
N GLN A 83 -26.59 6.90 -9.44
CA GLN A 83 -27.09 7.46 -10.69
C GLN A 83 -26.56 6.68 -11.90
N GLU A 84 -27.39 6.52 -12.93
CA GLU A 84 -26.94 6.08 -14.26
C GLU A 84 -26.16 7.22 -14.93
N ALA A 85 -25.10 6.88 -15.66
CA ALA A 85 -24.26 7.88 -16.30
C ALA A 85 -24.88 8.30 -17.66
N PRO A 86 -25.10 9.62 -17.90
CA PRO A 86 -25.61 10.10 -19.19
C PRO A 86 -24.55 10.17 -20.30
N VAL A 87 -23.27 10.10 -19.94
CA VAL A 87 -22.12 10.18 -20.85
C VAL A 87 -21.19 9.00 -20.60
N VAL A 88 -20.61 8.45 -21.66
CA VAL A 88 -19.66 7.32 -21.58
C VAL A 88 -18.29 7.82 -21.99
N ARG A 89 -17.41 8.11 -21.03
CA ARG A 89 -15.96 8.27 -21.24
C ARG A 89 -15.26 6.91 -21.15
N CYS A 90 -14.01 6.85 -21.58
CA CYS A 90 -13.19 5.66 -21.41
C CYS A 90 -12.86 5.44 -19.93
N ALA A 91 -13.23 4.26 -19.40
CA ALA A 91 -12.95 3.91 -18.01
C ALA A 91 -11.46 3.65 -17.72
N ALA A 92 -10.63 3.45 -18.76
CA ALA A 92 -9.21 3.18 -18.64
C ALA A 92 -8.35 4.45 -18.66
N CYS A 93 -8.73 5.46 -19.46
CA CYS A 93 -7.93 6.67 -19.66
C CYS A 93 -8.70 8.00 -19.53
N GLY A 94 -10.02 7.98 -19.33
CA GLY A 94 -10.85 9.18 -19.18
C GLY A 94 -11.22 9.90 -20.48
N ALA A 95 -10.67 9.47 -21.63
CA ALA A 95 -10.93 10.09 -22.92
C ALA A 95 -12.43 10.06 -23.32
N PRO A 96 -12.93 11.09 -24.03
CA PRO A 96 -14.30 11.09 -24.53
C PRO A 96 -14.52 9.94 -25.53
N ARG A 97 -15.72 9.35 -25.51
CA ARG A 97 -16.11 8.33 -26.49
C ARG A 97 -16.70 8.98 -27.73
N ALA A 98 -16.14 8.66 -28.89
CA ALA A 98 -16.78 8.95 -30.16
C ALA A 98 -18.07 8.12 -30.31
N ALA A 99 -19.11 8.68 -30.93
CA ALA A 99 -20.38 8.01 -31.13
C ALA A 99 -20.18 6.65 -31.84
N GLY A 100 -20.83 5.60 -31.33
CA GLY A 100 -20.73 4.24 -31.89
C GLY A 100 -19.38 3.54 -31.71
N ALA A 101 -18.36 4.19 -31.12
CA ALA A 101 -17.06 3.56 -30.95
C ALA A 101 -17.13 2.36 -29.99
N VAL A 102 -16.58 1.22 -30.42
CA VAL A 102 -16.44 0.01 -29.61
C VAL A 102 -15.13 -0.02 -28.84
N ASN A 103 -14.11 0.69 -29.32
CA ASN A 103 -12.80 0.86 -28.66
C ASN A 103 -12.45 2.34 -28.51
N CYS A 104 -11.71 2.67 -27.47
CA CYS A 104 -11.20 4.01 -27.24
C CYS A 104 -10.18 4.40 -28.31
N THR A 105 -10.38 5.54 -28.97
CA THR A 105 -9.47 6.06 -29.99
C THR A 105 -8.12 6.53 -29.45
N PHE A 106 -7.99 6.70 -28.12
CA PHE A 106 -6.76 7.16 -27.48
C PHE A 106 -5.90 6.02 -26.93
N CYS A 107 -6.51 5.07 -26.21
CA CYS A 107 -5.78 4.00 -25.54
C CYS A 107 -6.13 2.59 -26.05
N ALA A 108 -6.94 2.49 -27.11
CA ALA A 108 -7.44 1.24 -27.69
C ALA A 108 -8.27 0.33 -26.76
N ALA A 109 -8.49 0.73 -25.49
CA ALA A 109 -9.28 -0.07 -24.55
C ALA A 109 -10.73 -0.24 -25.04
N PRO A 110 -11.33 -1.44 -24.92
CA PRO A 110 -12.70 -1.68 -25.32
C PRO A 110 -13.68 -0.90 -24.43
N PHE A 111 -14.67 -0.27 -25.05
CA PHE A 111 -15.86 0.26 -24.39
C PHE A 111 -16.85 -0.87 -24.14
N ALA A 112 -16.45 -1.86 -23.32
CA ALA A 112 -17.37 -2.88 -22.84
C ALA A 112 -18.41 -2.23 -21.91
N LEU A 113 -19.47 -1.69 -22.51
CA LEU A 113 -20.70 -1.33 -21.81
C LEU A 113 -21.42 -2.63 -21.47
N GLY A 114 -21.08 -3.29 -20.36
CA GLY A 114 -22.00 -4.29 -19.82
C GLY A 114 -21.49 -5.38 -18.89
N GLU A 115 -20.20 -5.73 -18.85
CA GLU A 115 -19.85 -7.04 -18.25
C GLU A 115 -19.19 -6.98 -16.86
N GLY A 116 -18.89 -5.79 -16.37
CA GLY A 116 -18.49 -5.59 -14.97
C GLY A 116 -19.69 -5.18 -14.12
N ALA A 117 -19.93 -5.85 -13.00
CA ALA A 117 -20.88 -5.38 -12.01
C ALA A 117 -20.53 -3.93 -11.62
N ARG A 118 -21.40 -2.97 -11.97
CA ARG A 118 -21.23 -1.54 -11.62
C ARG A 118 -21.59 -1.33 -10.16
N ASN A 119 -20.77 -1.90 -9.30
CA ASN A 119 -20.98 -2.00 -7.87
C ASN A 119 -20.27 -0.90 -7.09
N THR A 120 -19.62 0.07 -7.75
CA THR A 120 -18.99 1.21 -7.09
C THR A 120 -19.71 2.51 -7.39
N ILE A 121 -19.85 3.40 -6.40
CA ILE A 121 -20.42 4.76 -6.57
C ILE A 121 -19.26 5.77 -6.64
N CYS A 122 -19.24 6.57 -7.72
CA CYS A 122 -18.25 7.64 -7.89
C CYS A 122 -18.39 8.70 -6.77
N PRO A 123 -17.29 9.14 -6.12
CA PRO A 123 -17.36 10.08 -5.00
C PRO A 123 -17.63 11.53 -5.43
N VAL A 124 -17.64 11.81 -6.74
CA VAL A 124 -17.80 13.16 -7.30
C VAL A 124 -19.20 13.36 -7.89
N CYS A 125 -19.67 12.40 -8.70
CA CYS A 125 -20.95 12.53 -9.42
C CYS A 125 -21.97 11.45 -9.06
N ALA A 126 -21.67 10.57 -8.11
CA ALA A 126 -22.52 9.45 -7.69
C ALA A 126 -22.91 8.44 -8.79
N SER A 127 -22.28 8.49 -9.96
CA SER A 127 -22.53 7.54 -11.03
C SER A 127 -22.01 6.15 -10.66
N ARG A 128 -22.75 5.10 -11.05
CA ARG A 128 -22.34 3.71 -10.88
C ARG A 128 -21.19 3.38 -11.83
N ILE A 129 -20.05 3.01 -11.28
CA ILE A 129 -18.83 2.64 -11.99
C ILE A 129 -18.43 1.20 -11.63
N GLY A 130 -17.56 0.60 -12.44
CA GLY A 130 -16.97 -0.71 -12.13
C GLY A 130 -15.85 -0.60 -11.10
N ASP A 131 -15.63 -1.65 -10.31
CA ASP A 131 -14.71 -1.62 -9.16
C ASP A 131 -13.23 -1.42 -9.53
N ARG A 132 -12.87 -1.73 -10.78
CA ARG A 132 -11.52 -1.59 -11.34
C ARG A 132 -11.37 -0.43 -12.34
N GLN A 133 -12.37 0.45 -12.46
CA GLN A 133 -12.27 1.60 -13.37
C GLN A 133 -11.24 2.59 -12.82
N ARG A 134 -10.34 3.09 -13.70
CA ARG A 134 -9.37 4.13 -13.34
C ARG A 134 -9.96 5.53 -13.44
N PHE A 135 -10.95 5.72 -14.29
CA PHE A 135 -11.65 6.99 -14.46
C PHE A 135 -13.16 6.76 -14.47
N CYS A 136 -13.91 7.67 -13.85
CA CYS A 136 -15.35 7.65 -13.92
C CYS A 136 -15.79 7.91 -15.37
N HIS A 137 -16.58 7.00 -15.94
CA HIS A 137 -17.08 7.17 -17.29
C HIS A 137 -18.07 8.34 -17.44
N ALA A 138 -18.69 8.81 -16.35
CA ALA A 138 -19.59 9.96 -16.37
C ALA A 138 -18.82 11.30 -16.28
N CYS A 139 -18.16 11.55 -15.14
CA CYS A 139 -17.54 12.85 -14.84
C CYS A 139 -16.06 12.94 -15.20
N GLY A 140 -15.40 11.82 -15.52
CA GLY A 140 -13.97 11.80 -15.88
C GLY A 140 -13.01 11.91 -14.70
N SER A 141 -13.48 11.95 -13.45
CA SER A 141 -12.60 11.95 -12.27
C SER A 141 -11.81 10.64 -12.20
N GLU A 142 -10.51 10.73 -11.90
CA GLU A 142 -9.69 9.57 -11.56
C GLU A 142 -10.26 8.86 -10.33
N ILE A 143 -10.21 7.54 -10.32
CA ILE A 143 -10.72 6.67 -9.26
C ILE A 143 -9.53 5.93 -8.68
N ALA A 144 -9.05 6.43 -7.56
CA ALA A 144 -7.92 5.88 -6.82
C ALA A 144 -8.27 5.81 -5.32
N PRO A 145 -9.29 5.00 -4.93
CA PRO A 145 -9.72 4.91 -3.56
C PRO A 145 -8.72 4.12 -2.70
N GLU A 146 -8.32 4.75 -1.60
CA GLU A 146 -7.59 4.13 -0.51
C GLU A 146 -8.58 3.43 0.45
N GLY A 147 -8.11 2.50 1.30
CA GLY A 147 -8.97 1.99 2.38
C GLY A 147 -9.29 3.13 3.36
N VAL A 148 -10.45 3.08 4.04
CA VAL A 148 -10.72 4.01 5.14
C VAL A 148 -9.53 3.99 6.12
N VAL A 149 -9.07 5.17 6.49
CA VAL A 149 -8.05 5.33 7.53
C VAL A 149 -8.60 4.70 8.82
N GLY A 150 -7.84 3.80 9.44
CA GLY A 150 -8.19 3.30 10.77
C GLY A 150 -8.12 4.42 11.82
N GLU A 151 -8.33 4.05 13.07
CA GLU A 151 -8.38 5.03 14.16
C GLU A 151 -7.07 5.82 14.28
N ARG A 152 -7.20 7.10 14.64
CA ARG A 152 -6.04 7.88 15.09
C ARG A 152 -5.50 7.23 16.35
N THR A 153 -4.21 6.97 16.34
CA THR A 153 -3.53 6.36 17.48
C THR A 153 -2.98 7.43 18.41
N GLU A 154 -2.63 7.01 19.62
CA GLU A 154 -1.88 7.83 20.59
C GLU A 154 -0.44 8.12 20.13
N PHE A 155 0.07 7.38 19.14
CA PHE A 155 1.43 7.55 18.64
C PHE A 155 1.59 8.83 17.83
N SER A 156 2.76 9.47 17.95
CA SER A 156 3.08 10.74 17.31
C SER A 156 4.13 10.59 16.21
N CYS A 157 3.98 11.37 15.14
CA CYS A 157 4.95 11.46 14.06
C CYS A 157 6.27 12.06 14.59
N PRO A 158 7.40 11.35 14.42
CA PRO A 158 8.69 11.81 14.93
C PRO A 158 9.36 12.85 14.02
N SER A 159 8.84 13.04 12.80
CA SER A 159 9.39 13.94 11.77
C SER A 159 8.72 15.31 11.75
N CYS A 160 7.41 15.37 12.03
CA CYS A 160 6.64 16.62 12.00
C CYS A 160 6.91 17.47 13.25
N ARG A 161 7.01 18.78 13.05
CA ARG A 161 7.01 19.80 14.12
C ARG A 161 5.92 20.83 13.81
N PRO A 162 4.91 21.03 14.69
CA PRO A 162 4.62 20.25 15.90
C PRO A 162 4.29 18.78 15.59
N ALA A 163 4.41 17.92 16.60
CA ALA A 163 4.12 16.49 16.47
C ALA A 163 2.65 16.28 16.09
N ARG A 164 2.39 15.31 15.19
CA ARG A 164 1.05 15.00 14.68
C ARG A 164 0.69 13.55 15.00
N PRO A 165 -0.56 13.24 15.38
CA PRO A 165 -0.97 11.86 15.64
C PRO A 165 -0.84 11.03 14.37
N LEU A 166 -0.40 9.78 14.55
CA LEU A 166 -0.34 8.79 13.48
C LEU A 166 -1.70 8.09 13.35
N SER A 167 -2.04 7.76 12.12
CA SER A 167 -3.24 7.00 11.79
C SER A 167 -2.89 5.53 11.58
N SER A 168 -3.67 4.62 12.16
CA SER A 168 -3.53 3.20 11.91
C SER A 168 -4.15 2.80 10.57
N ARG A 169 -3.53 1.87 9.84
CA ARG A 169 -4.07 1.28 8.62
C ARG A 169 -3.80 -0.21 8.63
N ARG A 170 -4.86 -1.01 8.51
CA ARG A 170 -4.71 -2.46 8.32
C ARG A 170 -4.17 -2.71 6.92
N ILE A 171 -3.16 -3.59 6.83
CA ILE A 171 -2.71 -4.13 5.55
C ILE A 171 -3.55 -5.36 5.24
N PRO A 172 -4.36 -5.35 4.15
CA PRO A 172 -5.14 -6.53 3.75
C PRO A 172 -4.24 -7.76 3.49
N ASP A 173 -4.81 -8.94 3.71
CA ASP A 173 -4.19 -10.26 3.46
C ASP A 173 -2.94 -10.59 4.27
N ALA A 174 -2.51 -9.77 5.22
CA ALA A 174 -1.45 -10.10 6.16
C ALA A 174 -1.87 -11.27 7.07
N ALA A 175 -1.06 -12.34 7.14
CA ALA A 175 -1.34 -13.52 7.98
C ALA A 175 -1.44 -13.18 9.48
N THR A 176 -0.85 -12.05 9.86
CA THR A 176 -1.04 -11.37 11.13
C THR A 176 -1.79 -10.07 10.81
N ALA A 177 -2.74 -9.63 11.65
CA ALA A 177 -3.41 -8.34 11.46
C ALA A 177 -2.41 -7.18 11.61
N LEU A 178 -1.63 -6.91 10.57
CA LEU A 178 -0.53 -5.96 10.64
C LEU A 178 -1.09 -4.55 10.41
N ALA A 179 -1.10 -3.77 11.48
CA ALA A 179 -1.39 -2.35 11.45
C ALA A 179 -0.10 -1.59 11.10
N MET A 180 -0.15 -0.82 10.02
CA MET A 180 0.81 0.22 9.67
C MET A 180 0.37 1.53 10.32
N LEU A 181 1.30 2.35 10.81
CA LEU A 181 0.97 3.72 11.20
C LEU A 181 1.49 4.70 10.15
N GLU A 182 0.67 5.64 9.72
CA GLU A 182 1.03 6.63 8.72
C GLU A 182 0.76 8.07 9.18
N CYS A 183 1.67 8.98 8.84
CA CYS A 183 1.48 10.40 9.06
C CYS A 183 0.88 11.04 7.81
N GLY A 184 -0.36 11.53 7.90
CA GLY A 184 -1.00 12.19 6.76
C GLY A 184 -0.50 13.62 6.44
N SER A 185 0.55 14.09 7.11
CA SER A 185 1.22 15.37 6.79
C SER A 185 2.53 15.17 6.03
N CYS A 186 3.47 14.39 6.58
CA CYS A 186 4.77 14.16 5.93
C CYS A 186 4.82 12.85 5.11
N ALA A 187 3.73 12.09 5.07
CA ALA A 187 3.64 10.77 4.45
C ALA A 187 4.66 9.74 4.99
N GLY A 188 5.15 9.94 6.22
CA GLY A 188 6.03 9.00 6.88
C GLY A 188 5.27 7.80 7.43
N ILE A 189 5.91 6.64 7.41
CA ILE A 189 5.31 5.34 7.70
C ILE A 189 6.10 4.63 8.80
N TRP A 190 5.36 4.00 9.70
CA TRP A 190 5.86 3.13 10.76
C TRP A 190 5.39 1.70 10.46
N LEU A 191 6.33 0.75 10.29
CA LEU A 191 6.04 -0.70 10.27
C LEU A 191 6.82 -1.54 11.32
N GLY A 192 6.07 -2.28 12.16
CA GLY A 192 6.64 -3.26 13.09
C GLY A 192 7.60 -4.22 12.40
N HIS A 193 8.61 -4.74 13.12
CA HIS A 193 9.61 -5.66 12.54
C HIS A 193 8.96 -6.82 11.78
N THR A 194 8.00 -7.50 12.42
CA THR A 194 7.28 -8.64 11.81
C THR A 194 6.43 -8.23 10.60
N THR A 195 5.86 -7.00 10.62
CA THR A 195 5.14 -6.42 9.49
C THR A 195 6.07 -6.24 8.30
N PHE A 196 7.21 -5.61 8.54
CA PHE A 196 8.16 -5.32 7.50
C PHE A 196 8.78 -6.59 6.92
N GLU A 197 9.13 -7.58 7.75
CA GLU A 197 9.58 -8.90 7.31
C GLU A 197 8.57 -9.58 6.39
N SER A 198 7.28 -9.54 6.75
CA SER A 198 6.21 -10.11 5.91
C SER A 198 6.11 -9.41 4.55
N LEU A 199 6.25 -8.08 4.51
CA LEU A 199 6.27 -7.31 3.26
C LEU A 199 7.50 -7.63 2.40
N GLN A 200 8.68 -7.80 3.02
CA GLN A 200 9.88 -8.24 2.30
C GLN A 200 9.67 -9.61 1.67
N GLN A 201 9.12 -10.58 2.42
CA GLN A 201 8.89 -11.93 1.89
C GLN A 201 7.94 -11.92 0.69
N ARG A 202 6.88 -11.10 0.73
CA ARG A 202 5.98 -10.90 -0.42
C ARG A 202 6.72 -10.33 -1.62
N ALA A 203 7.44 -9.23 -1.43
CA ALA A 203 8.21 -8.59 -2.49
C ALA A 203 9.25 -9.54 -3.12
N ARG A 204 9.85 -10.45 -2.33
CA ARG A 204 10.76 -11.49 -2.84
C ARG A 204 10.05 -12.53 -3.71
N ARG A 205 8.80 -12.91 -3.39
CA ARG A 205 8.01 -13.86 -4.21
C ARG A 205 7.55 -13.23 -5.51
N GLU A 206 7.34 -11.92 -5.51
CA GLU A 206 6.98 -11.11 -6.67
C GLU A 206 8.18 -10.74 -7.55
N VAL A 207 9.38 -11.25 -7.26
CA VAL A 207 10.56 -11.02 -8.12
C VAL A 207 10.21 -11.51 -9.52
N VAL A 208 10.03 -10.55 -10.42
CA VAL A 208 9.70 -10.81 -11.82
C VAL A 208 10.90 -11.51 -12.41
N ALA A 209 10.71 -12.75 -12.89
CA ALA A 209 11.69 -13.39 -13.76
C ALA A 209 11.98 -12.42 -14.90
N GLU A 210 13.25 -12.08 -15.08
CA GLU A 210 13.85 -11.00 -15.89
C GLU A 210 13.27 -10.79 -17.31
N SER A 211 12.41 -11.68 -17.81
CA SER A 211 11.92 -11.75 -19.19
C SER A 211 10.65 -10.92 -19.51
N LEU A 212 9.93 -10.37 -18.53
CA LEU A 212 8.68 -9.60 -18.81
C LEU A 212 8.67 -8.14 -18.34
N ALA A 213 9.73 -7.67 -17.67
CA ALA A 213 9.82 -6.27 -17.26
C ALA A 213 10.43 -5.43 -18.39
N ARG A 214 9.56 -4.78 -19.20
CA ARG A 214 9.96 -3.61 -19.99
C ARG A 214 10.67 -2.65 -19.01
N PRO A 215 11.87 -2.12 -19.34
CA PRO A 215 12.62 -1.28 -18.40
C PRO A 215 11.78 -0.03 -18.09
N GLN A 216 11.07 -0.07 -16.97
CA GLN A 216 10.56 1.14 -16.36
C GLN A 216 11.78 1.80 -15.75
N ALA A 217 12.17 2.93 -16.33
CA ALA A 217 13.18 3.80 -15.78
C ALA A 217 12.90 3.97 -14.28
N PRO A 218 13.93 3.85 -13.41
CA PRO A 218 13.74 4.05 -11.99
C PRO A 218 13.09 5.42 -11.77
N VAL A 219 11.86 5.44 -11.27
CA VAL A 219 11.22 6.65 -10.75
C VAL A 219 11.83 7.03 -9.40
N SER A 220 13.12 7.35 -9.45
CA SER A 220 13.87 8.24 -8.57
C SER A 220 15.35 8.16 -8.97
N ALA A 221 15.64 8.62 -10.19
CA ALA A 221 16.94 9.24 -10.41
C ALA A 221 16.88 10.61 -9.73
N VAL A 222 17.29 10.66 -8.47
CA VAL A 222 17.85 11.90 -7.94
C VAL A 222 19.02 12.25 -8.88
N PRO A 223 19.08 13.46 -9.47
CA PRO A 223 20.19 13.82 -10.33
C PRO A 223 21.51 13.62 -9.58
N PRO A 224 22.53 12.98 -10.17
CA PRO A 224 23.86 12.94 -9.59
C PRO A 224 24.41 14.38 -9.66
N GLY A 225 24.22 15.15 -8.60
CA GLY A 225 24.58 16.57 -8.60
C GLY A 225 23.74 17.48 -7.69
N ALA A 226 22.65 16.99 -7.09
CA ALA A 226 22.06 17.70 -5.96
C ALA A 226 23.00 17.55 -4.76
N ALA A 227 23.96 18.48 -4.65
CA ALA A 227 24.78 18.66 -3.47
C ALA A 227 23.84 18.70 -2.27
N ARG A 228 23.82 17.60 -1.51
CA ARG A 228 23.13 17.53 -0.22
C ARG A 228 23.91 18.49 0.67
N THR A 229 23.46 19.74 0.74
CA THR A 229 23.76 20.58 1.89
C THR A 229 23.50 19.71 3.10
N ALA A 230 24.56 19.39 3.84
CA ALA A 230 24.52 18.49 4.98
C ALA A 230 23.68 19.16 6.07
N ALA A 231 22.35 19.03 5.95
CA ALA A 231 21.44 19.32 7.02
C ALA A 231 21.87 18.45 8.21
N PRO A 232 21.93 19.01 9.43
CA PRO A 232 22.33 18.26 10.61
C PRO A 232 21.48 17.00 10.73
N VAL A 233 22.15 15.86 10.92
CA VAL A 233 21.49 14.56 11.05
C VAL A 233 20.68 14.56 12.35
N ALA A 234 19.38 14.83 12.23
CA ALA A 234 18.46 14.80 13.34
C ALA A 234 18.01 13.35 13.58
N TYR A 235 18.53 12.73 14.64
CA TYR A 235 18.03 11.45 15.13
C TYR A 235 16.60 11.60 15.64
N ARG A 236 15.78 10.58 15.41
CA ARG A 236 14.34 10.61 15.64
C ARG A 236 13.95 9.59 16.73
N PRO A 237 13.04 9.94 17.65
CA PRO A 237 12.54 8.99 18.63
C PRO A 237 11.60 7.97 17.97
N CYS A 238 11.63 6.73 18.43
CA CYS A 238 10.67 5.71 18.04
C CYS A 238 9.26 6.12 18.50
N PRO A 239 8.23 6.08 17.64
CA PRO A 239 6.87 6.44 18.07
C PRO A 239 6.30 5.54 19.17
N VAL A 240 6.82 4.32 19.35
CA VAL A 240 6.39 3.37 20.39
C VAL A 240 7.19 3.55 21.67
N CYS A 241 8.49 3.19 21.69
CA CYS A 241 9.28 3.24 22.93
C CYS A 241 10.01 4.56 23.20
N GLN A 242 9.94 5.54 22.29
CA GLN A 242 10.62 6.84 22.37
C GLN A 242 12.16 6.80 22.38
N LYS A 243 12.79 5.62 22.30
CA LYS A 243 14.25 5.50 22.11
C LYS A 243 14.67 6.02 20.74
N LEU A 244 15.89 6.57 20.65
CA LEU A 244 16.43 7.07 19.39
C LEU A 244 16.60 5.93 18.38
N MET A 245 16.06 6.13 17.18
CA MET A 245 16.21 5.21 16.06
C MET A 245 17.55 5.41 15.36
N ILE A 246 18.14 4.32 14.90
CA ILE A 246 19.41 4.31 14.19
C ILE A 246 19.14 4.38 12.69
N ARG A 247 19.66 5.44 12.06
CA ARG A 247 19.60 5.64 10.62
C ARG A 247 20.54 4.63 9.91
N ARG A 248 20.00 3.81 9.00
CA ARG A 248 20.74 2.76 8.28
C ARG A 248 20.42 2.77 6.79
N ASN A 249 21.43 2.57 5.94
CA ASN A 249 21.20 2.24 4.54
C ASN A 249 20.62 0.82 4.46
N PHE A 250 19.43 0.67 3.87
CA PHE A 250 18.77 -0.62 3.76
C PHE A 250 19.62 -1.60 2.95
N ALA A 251 19.81 -2.81 3.49
CA ALA A 251 20.73 -3.82 2.98
C ALA A 251 22.19 -3.33 2.76
N GLY A 252 22.60 -2.21 3.34
CA GLY A 252 23.94 -1.64 3.19
C GLY A 252 24.28 -1.11 1.79
N ALA A 253 23.44 -1.36 0.78
CA ALA A 253 23.75 -1.09 -0.63
C ALA A 253 22.58 -0.49 -1.44
N SER A 254 21.37 -0.41 -0.88
CA SER A 254 20.21 0.09 -1.64
C SER A 254 20.25 1.59 -1.93
N GLY A 255 20.97 2.36 -1.10
CA GLY A 255 20.96 3.82 -1.14
C GLY A 255 19.75 4.44 -0.43
N ILE A 256 18.83 3.61 0.07
CA ILE A 256 17.61 4.02 0.76
C ILE A 256 17.87 4.00 2.25
N VAL A 257 17.62 5.11 2.93
CA VAL A 257 18.06 5.28 4.31
C VAL A 257 16.86 5.25 5.26
N ILE A 258 16.77 4.20 6.07
CA ILE A 258 15.66 3.93 6.99
C ILE A 258 16.06 4.22 8.44
N ASP A 259 15.10 4.59 9.28
CA ASP A 259 15.32 4.77 10.72
C ASP A 259 14.85 3.52 11.47
N VAL A 260 15.76 2.87 12.21
CA VAL A 260 15.50 1.56 12.84
C VAL A 260 15.48 1.67 14.37
N CYS A 261 14.36 1.32 14.99
CA CYS A 261 14.28 1.00 16.41
C CYS A 261 14.71 -0.46 16.62
N GLY A 262 15.66 -0.70 17.53
CA GLY A 262 16.15 -2.05 17.82
C GLY A 262 15.10 -2.99 18.42
N THR A 263 13.99 -2.47 18.94
CA THR A 263 12.96 -3.27 19.64
C THR A 263 11.65 -3.31 18.87
N ASP A 264 11.11 -2.16 18.46
CA ASP A 264 9.72 -2.12 17.98
C ASP A 264 9.63 -2.31 16.46
N GLY A 265 10.45 -1.59 15.67
CA GLY A 265 10.48 -1.70 14.20
C GLY A 265 11.13 -0.52 13.48
N LEU A 266 10.61 -0.16 12.31
CA LEU A 266 11.20 0.78 11.37
C LEU A 266 10.29 1.98 11.02
N TRP A 267 10.91 3.14 10.86
CA TRP A 267 10.33 4.34 10.28
C TRP A 267 10.89 4.58 8.88
N PHE A 268 9.98 4.95 7.98
CA PHE A 268 10.25 5.29 6.58
C PHE A 268 9.74 6.71 6.32
N ASP A 269 10.58 7.56 5.73
CA ASP A 269 10.14 8.81 5.16
C ASP A 269 9.36 8.58 3.85
N ALA A 270 8.80 9.66 3.31
CA ALA A 270 8.01 9.61 2.08
C ALA A 270 8.78 8.88 0.97
N ALA A 271 8.11 7.91 0.34
CA ALA A 271 8.63 7.04 -0.73
C ALA A 271 9.77 6.07 -0.36
N GLU A 272 10.31 6.06 0.87
CA GLU A 272 11.39 5.12 1.24
C GLU A 272 10.90 3.67 1.27
N LEU A 273 9.71 3.42 1.81
CA LEU A 273 9.11 2.07 1.80
C LEU A 273 8.88 1.56 0.37
N ASP A 274 8.32 2.39 -0.50
CA ASP A 274 8.11 2.03 -1.91
C ASP A 274 9.42 1.73 -2.62
N GLY A 275 10.44 2.56 -2.37
CA GLY A 275 11.80 2.35 -2.87
C GLY A 275 12.36 1.00 -2.41
N VAL A 276 12.21 0.66 -1.13
CA VAL A 276 12.69 -0.61 -0.58
C VAL A 276 12.00 -1.80 -1.25
N LEU A 277 10.67 -1.77 -1.37
CA LEU A 277 9.92 -2.86 -1.97
C LEU A 277 10.22 -2.99 -3.49
N ALA A 278 10.38 -1.88 -4.19
CA ALA A 278 10.81 -1.88 -5.59
C ALA A 278 12.22 -2.46 -5.76
N TRP A 279 13.16 -2.08 -4.91
CA TRP A 279 14.53 -2.60 -4.93
C TRP A 279 14.57 -4.11 -4.63
N ILE A 280 13.76 -4.59 -3.70
CA ILE A 280 13.61 -6.04 -3.42
C ILE A 280 13.05 -6.78 -4.64
N ARG A 281 11.95 -6.28 -5.23
CA ARG A 281 11.34 -6.89 -6.44
C ARG A 281 12.30 -6.94 -7.62
N ALA A 282 13.20 -5.96 -7.73
CA ALA A 282 14.27 -5.94 -8.71
C ALA A 282 15.44 -6.88 -8.37
N GLY A 283 15.30 -7.79 -7.40
CA GLY A 283 16.33 -8.75 -7.01
C GLY A 283 17.49 -8.16 -6.20
N GLY A 284 17.35 -6.94 -5.69
CA GLY A 284 18.44 -6.21 -5.02
C GLY A 284 19.01 -6.97 -3.81
N LEU A 285 18.16 -7.67 -3.07
CA LEU A 285 18.59 -8.38 -1.87
C LEU A 285 19.54 -9.55 -2.19
N GLY A 286 19.22 -10.32 -3.23
CA GLY A 286 20.11 -11.40 -3.71
C GLY A 286 21.45 -10.86 -4.20
N ARG A 287 21.45 -9.72 -4.92
CA ARG A 287 22.71 -9.04 -5.33
C ARG A 287 23.53 -8.58 -4.12
N SER A 288 22.87 -8.05 -3.09
CA SER A 288 23.53 -7.61 -1.87
C SER A 288 24.15 -8.77 -1.09
N GLU A 289 23.45 -9.90 -0.98
CA GLU A 289 23.96 -11.11 -0.34
C GLU A 289 25.17 -11.69 -1.09
N ALA A 290 25.10 -11.75 -2.43
CA ALA A 290 26.20 -12.20 -3.28
C ALA A 290 27.45 -11.33 -3.12
N ARG A 291 27.28 -10.00 -3.14
CA ARG A 291 28.36 -9.04 -2.91
C ARG A 291 29.01 -9.22 -1.53
N LEU A 292 28.23 -9.32 -0.47
CA LEU A 292 28.76 -9.54 0.88
C LEU A 292 29.50 -10.88 1.00
N ALA A 293 29.05 -11.92 0.29
CA ALA A 293 29.74 -13.21 0.25
C ALA A 293 31.08 -13.12 -0.48
N GLU A 294 31.16 -12.35 -1.57
CA GLU A 294 32.39 -12.07 -2.29
C GLU A 294 33.38 -11.26 -1.45
N GLU A 295 32.91 -10.18 -0.81
CA GLU A 295 33.72 -9.36 0.10
C GLU A 295 34.30 -10.19 1.27
N ARG A 296 33.51 -11.11 1.84
CA ARG A 296 34.00 -12.05 2.87
C ARG A 296 35.09 -12.98 2.34
N ARG A 297 34.89 -13.58 1.14
CA ARG A 297 35.90 -14.45 0.51
C ARG A 297 37.19 -13.71 0.20
N GLU A 298 37.10 -12.45 -0.24
CA GLU A 298 38.29 -11.62 -0.43
C GLU A 298 39.00 -11.31 0.88
N ALA A 299 38.26 -10.95 1.94
CA ALA A 299 38.84 -10.69 3.24
C ALA A 299 39.58 -11.91 3.80
N GLU A 300 39.00 -13.11 3.67
CA GLU A 300 39.64 -14.38 4.03
C GLU A 300 40.93 -14.64 3.24
N ARG A 301 40.90 -14.39 1.91
CA ARG A 301 42.10 -14.52 1.06
C ARG A 301 43.20 -13.54 1.47
N ARG A 302 42.85 -12.29 1.80
CA ARG A 302 43.80 -11.28 2.27
C ARG A 302 44.39 -11.66 3.62
N ALA A 303 43.56 -12.12 4.56
CA ALA A 303 44.02 -12.60 5.87
C ALA A 303 44.94 -13.82 5.75
N ALA A 304 44.64 -14.77 4.86
CA ALA A 304 45.48 -15.94 4.62
C ALA A 304 46.86 -15.57 4.03
N ARG A 305 46.89 -14.61 3.08
CA ARG A 305 48.15 -14.09 2.52
C ARG A 305 48.99 -13.39 3.59
N ALA A 306 48.39 -12.48 4.36
CA ALA A 306 49.08 -11.78 5.44
C ALA A 306 49.63 -12.75 6.50
N LYS A 307 48.86 -13.79 6.86
CA LYS A 307 49.32 -14.84 7.79
C LYS A 307 50.52 -15.61 7.23
N LYS A 308 50.50 -15.96 5.94
CA LYS A 308 51.61 -16.65 5.29
C LYS A 308 52.87 -15.77 5.25
N GLU A 309 52.72 -14.50 4.89
CA GLU A 309 53.83 -13.54 4.85
C GLU A 309 54.47 -13.36 6.23
N LEU A 310 53.67 -13.28 7.30
CA LEU A 310 54.16 -13.31 8.69
C LEU A 310 54.95 -14.60 9.01
N GLN A 311 54.44 -15.76 8.60
CA GLN A 311 55.13 -17.04 8.82
C GLN A 311 56.44 -17.14 8.04
N ASP A 312 56.47 -16.68 6.79
CA ASP A 312 57.67 -16.70 5.95
C ASP A 312 58.76 -15.81 6.58
N LEU A 313 58.40 -14.62 7.09
CA LEU A 313 59.31 -13.74 7.84
C LEU A 313 59.81 -14.36 9.16
N GLU A 314 58.97 -15.08 9.90
CA GLU A 314 59.38 -15.79 11.12
C GLU A 314 60.36 -16.95 10.84
N VAL A 315 60.19 -17.64 9.71
CA VAL A 315 61.10 -18.71 9.25
C VAL A 315 62.44 -18.12 8.82
N GLU A 316 62.45 -16.99 8.12
CA GLU A 316 63.67 -16.33 7.64
C GLU A 316 64.53 -15.75 8.79
N GLN A 317 63.91 -15.40 9.93
CA GLN A 317 64.61 -15.02 11.17
C GLN A 317 65.09 -16.22 12.01
N SER A 318 64.67 -17.45 11.69
CA SER A 318 65.09 -18.68 12.36
C SER A 318 66.57 -19.07 12.16
N PRO A 319 67.18 -18.97 10.95
CA PRO A 319 68.60 -19.29 10.76
C PRO A 319 69.56 -18.36 11.51
N GLU A 320 69.18 -17.10 11.78
CA GLU A 320 69.99 -16.20 12.63
C GLU A 320 70.00 -16.61 14.11
N ARG A 321 68.89 -17.17 14.61
CA ARG A 321 68.85 -17.78 15.96
C ARG A 321 69.71 -19.03 16.07
N HIS A 322 69.79 -19.83 15.00
CA HIS A 322 70.65 -21.00 14.95
C HIS A 322 72.15 -20.63 14.95
N TRP A 323 72.54 -19.50 14.34
CA TRP A 323 73.90 -18.96 14.43
C TRP A 323 74.26 -18.45 15.83
N LEU A 324 73.32 -17.81 16.54
CA LEU A 324 73.51 -17.37 17.93
C LEU A 324 73.65 -18.54 18.91
N ASP A 325 72.87 -19.62 18.74
CA ASP A 325 73.06 -20.87 19.50
C ASP A 325 74.39 -21.57 19.16
N MET A 326 74.81 -21.55 17.89
CA MET A 326 76.10 -22.12 17.47
C MET A 326 77.29 -21.33 18.04
N LEU A 327 77.19 -20.00 18.13
CA LEU A 327 78.20 -19.14 18.76
C LEU A 327 78.20 -19.26 20.28
N GLY A 328 77.04 -19.44 20.92
CA GLY A 328 76.94 -19.76 22.36
C GLY A 328 77.70 -21.04 22.72
N SER A 329 77.52 -22.10 21.92
CA SER A 329 78.27 -23.36 22.06
C SER A 329 79.79 -23.20 21.85
N LEU A 330 80.22 -22.32 20.93
CA LEU A 330 81.63 -22.04 20.70
C LEU A 330 82.28 -21.26 21.87
N VAL A 331 81.52 -20.34 22.49
CA VAL A 331 81.96 -19.59 23.68
C VAL A 331 82.05 -20.51 24.90
N ASP A 332 81.10 -21.44 25.09
CA ASP A 332 81.16 -22.45 26.14
C ASP A 332 82.32 -23.44 25.93
N PHE A 333 82.66 -23.78 24.68
CA PHE A 333 83.83 -24.61 24.36
C PHE A 333 85.15 -23.89 24.66
N VAL A 334 85.25 -22.59 24.36
CA VAL A 334 86.45 -21.76 24.65
C VAL A 334 86.59 -21.46 26.15
N LEU A 335 85.49 -21.27 26.88
CA LEU A 335 85.50 -21.04 28.33
C LEU A 335 85.62 -22.34 29.16
N GLY A 336 85.20 -23.49 28.61
CA GLY A 336 85.38 -24.81 29.21
C GLY A 336 86.81 -25.36 29.11
N ALA A 337 87.54 -25.01 28.04
CA ALA A 337 88.94 -25.39 27.86
C ALA A 337 89.94 -24.67 28.81
N GLY A 338 89.47 -23.67 29.57
CA GLY A 338 90.28 -22.93 30.55
C GLY A 338 90.37 -23.54 31.96
N ARG A 339 89.73 -24.70 32.23
CA ARG A 339 89.67 -25.34 33.56
C ARG A 339 90.55 -26.59 33.73
N LEU A 340 91.61 -26.73 32.95
CA LEU A 340 92.66 -27.73 33.18
C LEU A 340 94.00 -27.02 33.33
N ARG A 341 94.27 -26.50 34.54
CA ARG A 341 95.60 -26.31 35.13
C ARG A 341 95.47 -26.12 36.63
#